data_AF-A0A349DRJ1-F1
#
_entry.id   AF-A0A349DRJ1-F1
#
_cell.length_a   1.000
_cell.length_b   1.000
_cell.length_c   1.000
_cell.angle_alpha   90.00
_cell.angle_beta   90.00
_cell.angle_gamma   90.00
#
_symmetry.space_group_name_H-M   'P 1'
#
loop_
_entity.id
_entity.type
_entity.pdbx_description
1 polymer ?
#
loop_
_entity_poly.entity_id
_entity_poly.type
_entity_poly.pdbx_seq_one_letter_code
_entity_poly.pdbx_strand_id
1 'polypeptide(L)'
;GAQDYLAAANRASHPTLKAFLLKKHNSYQTYNDTFPTTWHVKDASGIVPTEMCKQYSAFETEIATNEEPIYTLITMLPCEYLWAWLGSELSPPSNGNLYADWITGNDYPDGAYTMGNFIESYRQQYPIDEPKALKLYTQAMTYEYQNFKVATE
;
A
#
# COMPACT_ATOMS: atom_id res chain seq x y z
N GLY A 1 1.63 -3.31 -6.18
CA GLY A 1 2.67 -3.31 -5.11
C GLY A 1 4.13 -3.25 -5.59
N ALA A 2 4.90 -4.34 -5.49
CA ALA A 2 6.39 -4.30 -5.62
C ALA A 2 6.87 -3.73 -6.97
N GLN A 3 6.27 -4.18 -8.08
CA GLN A 3 6.66 -3.72 -9.42
C GLN A 3 6.25 -2.27 -9.69
N ASP A 4 5.16 -1.80 -9.08
CA ASP A 4 4.74 -0.40 -9.19
C ASP A 4 5.74 0.53 -8.52
N TYR A 5 6.25 0.16 -7.33
CA TYR A 5 7.34 0.90 -6.70
C TYR A 5 8.61 0.93 -7.56
N LEU A 6 8.95 -0.17 -8.23
CA LEU A 6 10.10 -0.22 -9.13
C LEU A 6 9.88 0.64 -10.38
N ALA A 7 8.69 0.61 -10.97
CA ALA A 7 8.32 1.43 -12.12
C ALA A 7 8.45 2.93 -11.79
N ALA A 8 7.92 3.36 -10.64
CA ALA A 8 8.06 4.72 -10.15
C ALA A 8 9.53 5.08 -9.88
N ALA A 9 10.30 4.18 -9.23
CA ALA A 9 11.72 4.41 -8.94
C ALA A 9 12.56 4.59 -10.21
N ASN A 10 12.25 3.87 -11.29
CA ASN A 10 12.95 3.98 -12.55
C ASN A 10 12.72 5.33 -13.24
N ARG A 11 11.58 5.98 -12.98
CA ARG A 11 11.21 7.29 -13.50
C ARG A 11 11.62 8.45 -12.58
N ALA A 12 11.91 8.17 -11.30
CA ALA A 12 12.31 9.18 -10.33
C ALA A 12 13.69 9.77 -10.66
N SER A 13 13.70 11.07 -10.94
CA SER A 13 14.92 11.86 -11.16
C SER A 13 15.60 12.26 -9.85
N HIS A 14 14.82 12.51 -8.78
CA HIS A 14 15.35 12.90 -7.49
C HIS A 14 15.93 11.69 -6.72
N PRO A 15 17.22 11.72 -6.31
CA PRO A 15 17.90 10.55 -5.77
C PRO A 15 17.29 10.03 -4.47
N THR A 16 16.83 10.92 -3.58
CA THR A 16 16.19 10.51 -2.30
C THR A 16 14.84 9.85 -2.54
N LEU A 17 14.05 10.34 -3.51
CA LEU A 17 12.75 9.75 -3.85
C LEU A 17 12.94 8.39 -4.50
N LYS A 18 13.89 8.28 -5.43
CA LYS A 18 14.29 7.02 -6.03
C LYS A 18 14.74 6.01 -4.97
N ALA A 19 15.60 6.41 -4.04
CA ALA A 19 16.07 5.54 -2.96
C ALA A 19 14.93 5.07 -2.06
N PHE A 20 13.99 5.96 -1.71
CA PHE A 20 12.82 5.60 -0.91
C PHE A 20 11.91 4.61 -1.63
N LEU A 21 11.60 4.85 -2.90
CA LEU A 21 10.80 3.94 -3.74
C LEU A 21 11.47 2.56 -3.88
N LEU A 22 12.80 2.50 -4.09
CA LEU A 22 13.54 1.24 -4.13
C LEU A 22 13.50 0.50 -2.78
N LYS A 23 13.57 1.22 -1.66
CA LYS A 23 13.41 0.62 -0.33
C LYS A 23 12.01 0.00 -0.18
N LYS A 24 10.95 0.69 -0.63
CA LYS A 24 9.58 0.15 -0.63
C LYS A 24 9.44 -1.06 -1.54
N HIS A 25 10.02 -1.03 -2.73
CA HIS A 25 10.10 -2.19 -3.64
C HIS A 25 10.68 -3.42 -2.93
N ASN A 26 11.87 -3.29 -2.33
CA ASN A 26 12.55 -4.39 -1.64
C ASN A 26 11.74 -4.92 -0.45
N SER A 27 11.09 -4.03 0.31
CA SER A 27 10.21 -4.40 1.42
C SER A 27 9.01 -5.21 0.94
N TYR A 28 8.34 -4.78 -0.13
CA TYR A 28 7.21 -5.52 -0.71
C TYR A 28 7.65 -6.84 -1.34
N GLN A 29 8.82 -6.89 -1.98
CA GLN A 29 9.36 -8.14 -2.50
C GLN A 29 9.57 -9.15 -1.37
N THR A 30 10.21 -8.72 -0.27
CA THR A 30 10.44 -9.58 0.91
C THR A 30 9.12 -10.08 1.49
N TYR A 31 8.12 -9.21 1.62
CA TYR A 31 6.78 -9.59 2.08
C TYR A 31 6.13 -10.61 1.14
N ASN A 32 6.13 -10.34 -0.18
CA ASN A 32 5.55 -11.22 -1.19
C ASN A 32 6.23 -12.59 -1.24
N ASP A 33 7.54 -12.68 -1.02
CA ASP A 33 8.29 -13.94 -1.02
C ASP A 33 7.84 -14.89 0.10
N THR A 34 7.15 -14.39 1.13
CA THR A 34 6.56 -15.23 2.18
C THR A 34 5.28 -15.94 1.72
N PHE A 35 4.56 -15.40 0.74
CA PHE A 35 3.21 -15.85 0.39
C PHE A 35 3.15 -17.31 -0.04
N PRO A 36 4.05 -17.81 -0.92
CA PRO A 36 3.98 -19.20 -1.34
C PRO A 36 4.13 -20.19 -0.19
N THR A 37 4.93 -19.83 0.82
CA THR A 37 5.18 -20.69 1.97
C THR A 37 4.05 -20.59 2.99
N THR A 38 3.62 -19.38 3.34
CA THR A 38 2.61 -19.13 4.38
C THR A 38 1.21 -19.53 3.93
N TRP A 39 0.85 -19.21 2.69
CA TRP A 39 -0.49 -19.42 2.15
C TRP A 39 -0.60 -20.64 1.23
N HIS A 40 0.49 -21.38 1.04
CA HIS A 40 0.56 -22.55 0.16
C HIS A 40 0.05 -22.29 -1.26
N VAL A 41 0.26 -21.07 -1.75
CA VAL A 41 -0.02 -20.67 -3.15
C VAL A 41 1.24 -20.83 -3.98
N LYS A 42 1.13 -21.24 -5.24
CA LYS A 42 2.33 -21.43 -6.08
C LYS A 42 3.06 -20.11 -6.33
N ASP A 43 2.30 -19.14 -6.84
CA ASP A 43 2.72 -17.77 -7.18
C ASP A 43 1.45 -16.98 -7.55
N ALA A 44 1.60 -15.72 -7.99
CA ALA A 44 0.48 -14.86 -8.37
C ALA A 44 -0.40 -15.44 -9.51
N SER A 45 0.13 -16.30 -10.38
CA SER A 45 -0.66 -16.96 -11.44
C SER A 45 -1.64 -18.00 -10.91
N GLY A 46 -1.44 -18.47 -9.66
CA GLY A 46 -2.35 -19.37 -8.97
C GLY A 46 -3.55 -18.68 -8.32
N ILE A 47 -3.63 -17.34 -8.39
CA ILE A 47 -4.68 -16.55 -7.73
C ILE A 47 -5.62 -15.98 -8.80
N VAL A 48 -6.93 -16.13 -8.57
CA VAL A 48 -7.96 -15.46 -9.37
C VAL A 48 -8.48 -14.28 -8.55
N PRO A 49 -7.98 -13.05 -8.77
CA PRO A 49 -8.42 -11.90 -7.99
C PRO A 49 -9.86 -11.52 -8.33
N THR A 50 -10.55 -10.95 -7.34
CA THR A 50 -11.87 -10.32 -7.55
C THR A 50 -11.74 -9.17 -8.54
N GLU A 51 -12.86 -8.77 -9.13
CA GLU A 51 -12.88 -7.63 -10.04
C GLU A 51 -12.43 -6.33 -9.36
N MET A 52 -12.82 -6.11 -8.09
CA MET A 52 -12.39 -4.95 -7.32
C MET A 52 -10.88 -4.96 -7.07
N CYS A 53 -10.29 -6.12 -6.76
CA CYS A 53 -8.85 -6.25 -6.56
C CYS A 53 -8.07 -5.95 -7.85
N LYS A 54 -8.57 -6.41 -9.01
CA LYS A 54 -7.98 -6.09 -10.32
C LYS A 54 -8.03 -4.59 -10.62
N GLN A 55 -9.17 -3.96 -10.38
CA GLN A 55 -9.34 -2.52 -10.64
C GLN A 55 -8.43 -1.67 -9.76
N TYR A 56 -8.32 -2.02 -8.47
CA TYR A 56 -7.42 -1.31 -7.57
C TYR A 56 -5.96 -1.48 -7.97
N SER A 57 -5.52 -2.72 -8.25
CA SER A 57 -4.16 -2.98 -8.72
C SER A 57 -3.86 -2.26 -10.04
N ALA A 58 -4.82 -2.20 -10.97
CA ALA A 58 -4.65 -1.48 -12.23
C ALA A 58 -4.52 0.03 -12.01
N PHE A 59 -5.30 0.58 -11.09
CA PHE A 59 -5.19 1.99 -10.69
C PHE A 59 -3.81 2.30 -10.08
N GLU A 60 -3.31 1.49 -9.14
CA GLU A 60 -1.95 1.65 -8.59
C GLU A 60 -0.89 1.63 -9.71
N THR A 61 -0.99 0.68 -10.63
CA THR A 61 -0.08 0.56 -11.78
C THR A 61 -0.16 1.76 -12.72
N GLU A 62 -1.36 2.26 -13.02
CA GLU A 62 -1.54 3.44 -13.87
C GLU A 62 -0.83 4.66 -13.29
N ILE A 63 -0.97 4.89 -11.98
CA ILE A 63 -0.29 6.00 -11.30
C ILE A 63 1.23 5.80 -11.32
N ALA A 64 1.72 4.62 -10.97
CA ALA A 64 3.16 4.34 -10.97
C ALA A 64 3.83 4.49 -12.35
N THR A 65 3.10 4.17 -13.42
CA THR A 65 3.63 4.17 -14.78
C THR A 65 3.49 5.51 -15.50
N ASN A 66 2.47 6.30 -15.16
CA ASN A 66 2.15 7.52 -15.91
C ASN A 66 2.33 8.83 -15.10
N GLU A 67 2.18 8.79 -13.77
CA GLU A 67 2.22 10.00 -12.95
C GLU A 67 3.61 10.31 -12.39
N GLU A 68 3.79 11.51 -11.83
CA GLU A 68 5.02 11.86 -11.09
C GLU A 68 5.28 10.84 -9.97
N PRO A 69 6.50 10.32 -9.80
CA PRO A 69 6.77 9.17 -8.91
C PRO A 69 6.37 9.34 -7.44
N ILE A 70 6.26 10.58 -6.95
CA ILE A 70 5.78 10.87 -5.59
C ILE A 70 4.31 10.45 -5.39
N TYR A 71 3.49 10.50 -6.45
CA TYR A 71 2.08 10.10 -6.39
C TYR A 71 1.90 8.60 -6.18
N THR A 72 2.90 7.78 -6.50
CA THR A 72 2.89 6.36 -6.11
C THR A 72 2.89 6.21 -4.59
N LEU A 73 3.73 6.93 -3.86
CA LEU A 73 3.75 6.85 -2.39
C LEU A 73 2.41 7.30 -1.79
N ILE A 74 1.81 8.36 -2.36
CA ILE A 74 0.53 8.90 -1.91
C ILE A 74 -0.60 7.90 -2.15
N THR A 75 -0.59 7.24 -3.31
CA THR A 75 -1.63 6.27 -3.71
C THR A 75 -1.52 4.96 -2.91
N MET A 76 -0.30 4.56 -2.52
CA MET A 76 -0.07 3.35 -1.73
C MET A 76 -0.24 3.57 -0.22
N LEU A 77 -0.26 4.82 0.28
CA LEU A 77 -0.38 5.10 1.72
C LEU A 77 -1.67 4.58 2.38
N PRO A 78 -2.84 4.61 1.72
CA PRO A 78 -4.06 3.99 2.25
C PRO A 78 -3.89 2.56 2.74
N CYS A 79 -3.23 1.67 1.98
CA CYS A 79 -3.11 0.27 2.40
C CYS A 79 -2.25 0.11 3.66
N GLU A 80 -1.13 0.84 3.74
CA GLU A 80 -0.25 0.79 4.90
C GLU A 80 -0.86 1.42 6.16
N TYR A 81 -1.63 2.49 6.00
CA TYR A 81 -2.22 3.20 7.13
C TYR A 81 -3.54 2.61 7.60
N LEU A 82 -4.46 2.28 6.67
CA LEU A 82 -5.80 1.82 7.02
C LEU A 82 -5.76 0.50 7.80
N TRP A 83 -4.91 -0.44 7.38
CA TRP A 83 -4.79 -1.73 8.05
C TRP A 83 -4.25 -1.55 9.48
N ALA A 84 -3.25 -0.67 9.65
CA ALA A 84 -2.74 -0.33 10.97
C ALA A 84 -3.77 0.38 11.86
N TRP A 85 -4.52 1.31 11.30
CA TRP A 85 -5.59 1.99 12.00
C TRP A 85 -6.68 0.99 12.44
N LEU A 86 -7.15 0.11 11.55
CA LEU A 86 -8.12 -0.94 11.89
C LEU A 86 -7.60 -1.88 12.98
N GLY A 87 -6.33 -2.30 12.89
CA GLY A 87 -5.68 -3.10 13.93
C GLY A 87 -5.74 -2.41 15.29
N SER A 88 -5.38 -1.13 15.34
CA SER A 88 -5.40 -0.34 16.58
C SER A 88 -6.80 -0.12 17.15
N GLU A 89 -7.82 0.11 16.31
CA GLU A 89 -9.20 0.33 16.74
C GLU A 89 -9.86 -0.95 17.29
N LEU A 90 -9.40 -2.12 16.82
CA LEU A 90 -9.87 -3.43 17.26
C LEU A 90 -9.03 -4.00 18.42
N SER A 91 -7.96 -3.32 18.83
CA SER A 91 -7.04 -3.73 19.88
C SER A 91 -7.50 -3.21 21.26
N PRO A 92 -7.34 -3.98 22.35
CA PRO A 92 -6.92 -5.38 22.36
C PRO A 92 -8.06 -6.33 21.97
N PRO A 93 -7.75 -7.47 21.32
CA PRO A 93 -8.77 -8.48 21.04
C PRO A 93 -9.34 -9.09 22.32
N SER A 94 -10.63 -9.43 22.31
CA SER A 94 -11.27 -10.15 23.41
C SER A 94 -10.65 -11.54 23.61
N ASN A 95 -10.66 -12.03 24.85
CA ASN A 95 -10.15 -13.37 25.17
C ASN A 95 -10.90 -14.45 24.37
N GLY A 96 -10.16 -15.33 23.69
CA GLY A 96 -10.72 -16.37 22.83
C GLY A 96 -11.17 -15.89 21.44
N ASN A 97 -10.86 -14.64 21.04
CA ASN A 97 -11.14 -14.18 19.67
C ASN A 97 -10.28 -14.96 18.65
N LEU A 98 -10.94 -15.66 17.74
CA LEU A 98 -10.30 -16.46 16.68
C LEU A 98 -9.43 -15.61 15.72
N TYR A 99 -9.74 -14.33 15.57
CA TYR A 99 -9.03 -13.39 14.69
C TYR A 99 -8.03 -12.50 15.43
N ALA A 100 -7.65 -12.85 16.67
CA ALA A 100 -6.71 -12.07 17.47
C ALA A 100 -5.38 -11.80 16.73
N ASP A 101 -4.84 -12.79 16.02
CA ASP A 101 -3.59 -12.67 15.26
C ASP A 101 -3.71 -11.67 14.09
N TRP A 102 -4.90 -11.53 13.49
CA TRP A 102 -5.12 -10.53 12.44
C TRP A 102 -5.14 -9.11 13.03
N ILE A 103 -5.76 -8.93 14.19
CA ILE A 103 -5.81 -7.64 14.89
C ILE A 103 -4.39 -7.21 15.31
N THR A 104 -3.68 -8.08 16.02
CA THR A 104 -2.34 -7.76 16.54
C THR A 104 -1.29 -7.70 15.44
N GLY A 105 -1.40 -8.54 14.40
CA GLY A 105 -0.47 -8.54 13.27
C GLY A 105 -0.56 -7.28 12.41
N ASN A 106 -1.67 -6.56 12.46
CA ASN A 106 -1.85 -5.31 11.74
C ASN A 106 -1.59 -4.06 12.59
N ASP A 107 -1.58 -4.15 13.92
CA ASP A 107 -1.34 -3.02 14.85
C ASP A 107 0.14 -2.55 14.84
N TYR A 108 0.61 -2.10 13.66
CA TYR A 108 1.98 -1.69 13.39
C TYR A 108 2.01 -0.49 12.40
N PRO A 109 1.92 0.75 12.90
CA PRO A 109 1.78 1.95 12.04
C PRO A 109 3.10 2.52 11.52
N ASP A 110 4.27 2.03 11.97
CA ASP A 110 5.58 2.64 11.68
C ASP A 110 5.88 2.79 10.18
N GLY A 111 5.45 1.80 9.37
CA GLY A 111 5.62 1.83 7.92
C GLY A 111 4.88 3.00 7.28
N ALA A 112 3.60 3.16 7.65
CA ALA A 112 2.76 4.26 7.19
C ALA A 112 3.30 5.62 7.65
N TYR A 113 3.70 5.75 8.91
CA TYR A 113 4.29 7.00 9.43
C TYR A 113 5.61 7.35 8.75
N THR A 114 6.47 6.36 8.50
CA THR A 114 7.72 6.57 7.75
C THR A 114 7.44 7.11 6.36
N MET A 115 6.43 6.56 5.66
CA MET A 115 6.05 7.03 4.33
C MET A 115 5.38 8.41 4.37
N GLY A 116 4.48 8.67 5.32
CA GLY A 116 3.86 9.98 5.51
C GLY A 116 4.88 11.08 5.81
N ASN A 117 5.81 10.83 6.73
CA ASN A 117 6.89 11.76 7.07
C ASN A 117 7.82 12.04 5.87
N PHE A 118 8.08 11.02 5.06
CA PHE A 118 8.84 11.18 3.83
C PHE A 118 8.10 12.08 2.83
N ILE A 119 6.81 11.82 2.58
CA ILE A 119 5.97 12.64 1.68
C ILE A 119 5.95 14.09 2.15
N GLU A 120 5.75 14.32 3.44
CA GLU A 120 5.75 15.66 4.05
C GLU A 120 7.08 16.40 3.81
N SER A 121 8.19 15.74 4.15
CA SER A 121 9.54 16.31 3.98
C SER A 121 9.87 16.59 2.52
N TYR A 122 9.39 15.74 1.61
CA TYR A 122 9.57 15.90 0.18
C TYR A 122 8.76 17.09 -0.36
N ARG A 123 7.47 17.19 -0.03
CA ARG A 123 6.59 18.25 -0.58
C ARG A 123 6.99 19.66 -0.13
N GLN A 124 7.61 19.79 1.04
CA GLN A 124 8.13 21.08 1.54
C GLN A 124 9.26 21.63 0.66
N GLN A 125 10.02 20.75 0.00
CA GLN A 125 11.13 21.13 -0.89
C GLN A 125 10.73 21.09 -2.36
N TYR A 126 9.80 20.20 -2.71
CA TYR A 126 9.34 19.93 -4.06
C TYR A 126 7.81 19.96 -4.10
N PRO A 127 7.20 21.14 -4.36
CA PRO A 127 5.76 21.29 -4.37
C PRO A 127 5.07 20.26 -5.26
N ILE A 128 3.97 19.71 -4.76
CA ILE A 128 3.12 18.76 -5.48
C ILE A 128 1.73 19.40 -5.70
N ASP A 129 0.99 18.93 -6.70
CA ASP A 129 -0.44 19.26 -6.82
C ASP A 129 -1.21 18.53 -5.70
N GLU A 130 -1.56 19.27 -4.65
CA GLU A 130 -2.28 18.77 -3.47
C GLU A 130 -3.71 18.34 -3.77
N PRO A 131 -4.53 19.09 -4.53
CA PRO A 131 -5.85 18.60 -4.99
C PRO A 131 -5.77 17.24 -5.69
N LYS A 132 -4.76 17.05 -6.56
CA LYS A 132 -4.53 15.76 -7.21
C LYS A 132 -4.12 14.69 -6.20
N ALA A 133 -3.18 14.99 -5.30
CA ALA A 133 -2.77 14.06 -4.25
C ALA A 133 -3.96 13.57 -3.42
N LEU A 134 -4.83 14.50 -2.99
CA LEU A 134 -6.03 14.19 -2.22
C LEU A 134 -6.98 13.29 -3.01
N LYS A 135 -7.23 13.61 -4.28
CA LYS A 135 -8.08 12.78 -5.15
C LYS A 135 -7.57 11.35 -5.26
N LEU A 136 -6.27 11.16 -5.48
CA LEU A 136 -5.65 9.84 -5.61
C LEU A 136 -5.74 9.05 -4.29
N TYR A 137 -5.43 9.68 -3.17
CA TYR A 137 -5.55 9.08 -1.84
C TYR A 137 -6.99 8.65 -1.55
N THR A 138 -7.97 9.53 -1.80
CA THR A 138 -9.40 9.22 -1.60
C THR A 138 -9.88 8.07 -2.49
N GLN A 139 -9.40 8.00 -3.73
CA GLN A 139 -9.74 6.91 -4.64
C GLN A 139 -9.18 5.57 -4.13
N ALA A 140 -7.92 5.54 -3.69
CA ALA A 140 -7.32 4.35 -3.10
C ALA A 140 -8.04 3.91 -1.80
N MET A 141 -8.40 4.84 -0.91
CA MET A 141 -9.23 4.54 0.27
C MET A 141 -10.61 3.95 -0.12
N THR A 142 -11.20 4.41 -1.22
CA THR A 142 -12.48 3.87 -1.71
C THR A 142 -12.31 2.43 -2.19
N TYR A 143 -11.21 2.13 -2.88
CA TYR A 143 -10.90 0.76 -3.28
C TYR A 143 -10.65 -0.18 -2.09
N GLU A 144 -9.96 0.27 -1.04
CA GLU A 144 -9.83 -0.51 0.20
C GLU A 144 -11.20 -0.87 0.78
N TYR A 145 -12.08 0.12 0.94
CA TYR A 145 -13.45 -0.10 1.42
C TYR A 145 -14.21 -1.11 0.54
N GLN A 146 -14.14 -0.94 -0.78
CA GLN A 146 -14.82 -1.83 -1.72
C GLN A 146 -14.28 -3.27 -1.65
N ASN A 147 -12.96 -3.44 -1.51
CA ASN A 147 -12.35 -4.76 -1.34
C ASN A 147 -12.82 -5.45 -0.06
N PHE A 148 -12.87 -4.74 1.08
CA PHE A 148 -13.44 -5.29 2.31
C PHE A 148 -14.91 -5.68 2.15
N LYS A 149 -15.70 -4.84 1.46
CA LYS A 149 -17.13 -5.10 1.23
C LYS A 149 -17.36 -6.38 0.41
N VAL A 150 -16.70 -6.53 -0.73
CA VAL A 150 -16.92 -7.68 -1.63
C VAL A 150 -16.30 -8.99 -1.12
N ALA A 151 -15.48 -8.94 -0.06
CA ALA A 151 -14.88 -10.15 0.52
C ALA A 151 -15.90 -11.02 1.28
N THR A 152 -17.08 -10.48 1.59
CA THR A 152 -18.15 -11.16 2.35
C THR A 152 -19.48 -11.27 1.61
N GLU A 153 -19.51 -10.89 0.33
CA GLU A 153 -20.68 -10.96 -0.56
C GLU A 153 -20.55 -12.18 -1.50
#